data_AF-A0A354AY03-F1
#
_entry.id   AF-A0A354AY03-F1
#
_cell.length_a   1.000
_cell.length_b   1.000
_cell.length_c   1.000
_cell.angle_alpha   90.00
_cell.angle_beta   90.00
_cell.angle_gamma   90.00
#
_symmetry.space_group_name_H-M   'P 1'
#
loop_
_entity.id
_entity.type
_entity.pdbx_description
1 polymer ?
#
loop_
_entity_poly.entity_id
_entity_poly.type
_entity_poly.pdbx_seq_one_letter_code
_entity_poly.pdbx_strand_id
1 'polypeptide(L)'
;MEGRELPVGWDQVTLAELIDRIQAGKNFRCIERPPLNGETGVVKVSAVSWGRFREEESKTVPPGVALDPETRIRQGDLLFSRANTIELVGACVMVESLSKDLRLSDKILRLVAAEEAIKPWIYRYLSSPEARNYLSKTSSGNQLSMRNISQRVLLETLVPLAPLNEQRRIAAKLDTTLAAVDACRQRLDGVAAILKRFRQAVLSAATSGELTREWREENADANQWGSTTFGAECHYITVGFVGKMADQYVAHGVPFLRSLNVRPFRFDRENLAFISPAFHQSIIKSSLLPGDLAVVRTGAPGQCCVIPDELPEANCSDLVIARPGPRLIADFGAIVINSSLGQGFVKSEQVGVAQAHFNVGSMKRAPLYLPSIAEQKEIVRRAQGLFTLADQLEARLTTTRHVVDRLTPALLAKAFRGELVPQDPGDEPASVLLERIRAARQAEAAAGKPSRRGRRKASTNPDQIAIEAAPVPPDFLAGLLRECGALSERALLAVSELEPQRFQQQLYRELESGTAREVQENGQVLLEAVG
;
A
#
# COMPACT_ATOMS: atom_id res chain seq x y z
N MET A 1 -19.26 0.83 -24.76
CA MET A 1 -18.02 0.55 -25.49
C MET A 1 -18.26 0.65 -26.99
N GLU A 2 -19.48 0.41 -27.49
CA GLU A 2 -19.87 0.87 -28.83
C GLU A 2 -19.80 2.41 -28.91
N GLY A 3 -19.09 2.93 -29.92
CA GLY A 3 -19.15 4.34 -30.32
C GLY A 3 -17.95 5.23 -29.95
N ARG A 4 -16.82 4.68 -29.47
CA ARG A 4 -15.59 5.47 -29.30
C ARG A 4 -14.71 5.34 -30.55
N GLU A 5 -14.32 6.47 -31.12
CA GLU A 5 -13.36 6.52 -32.21
C GLU A 5 -11.96 6.17 -31.67
N LEU A 6 -11.35 5.14 -32.26
CA LEU A 6 -9.99 4.73 -31.91
C LEU A 6 -8.96 5.55 -32.72
N PRO A 7 -7.74 5.70 -32.22
CA PRO A 7 -6.62 6.23 -32.99
C PRO A 7 -6.43 5.55 -34.35
N VAL A 8 -5.80 6.27 -35.29
CA VAL A 8 -5.45 5.69 -36.60
C VAL A 8 -4.47 4.53 -36.40
N GLY A 9 -4.70 3.41 -37.09
CA GLY A 9 -3.86 2.20 -36.99
C GLY A 9 -4.21 1.27 -35.82
N TRP A 10 -5.11 1.69 -34.92
CA TRP A 10 -5.64 0.84 -33.86
C TRP A 10 -6.82 0.01 -34.34
N ASP A 11 -7.08 -1.11 -33.67
CA ASP A 11 -8.24 -1.96 -33.93
C ASP A 11 -8.98 -2.30 -32.64
N GLN A 12 -10.29 -2.52 -32.74
CA GLN A 12 -11.13 -2.96 -31.62
C GLN A 12 -11.33 -4.46 -31.70
N VAL A 13 -10.68 -5.20 -30.81
CA VAL A 13 -10.71 -6.67 -30.83
C VAL A 13 -11.33 -7.25 -29.57
N THR A 14 -11.69 -8.52 -29.62
CA THR A 14 -12.04 -9.28 -28.41
C THR A 14 -10.80 -9.92 -27.79
N LEU A 15 -10.80 -10.14 -26.46
CA LEU A 15 -9.70 -10.86 -25.82
C LEU A 15 -9.53 -12.28 -26.40
N ALA A 16 -10.61 -12.91 -26.88
CA ALA A 16 -10.57 -14.18 -27.59
C ALA A 16 -9.67 -14.20 -28.84
N GLU A 17 -9.55 -13.07 -29.53
CA GLU A 17 -8.66 -12.94 -30.70
C GLU A 17 -7.18 -12.90 -30.29
N LEU A 18 -6.89 -12.46 -29.07
CA LEU A 18 -5.52 -12.28 -28.56
C LEU A 18 -5.02 -13.47 -27.72
N ILE A 19 -5.90 -14.39 -27.30
CA ILE A 19 -5.54 -15.56 -26.49
C ILE A 19 -5.89 -16.86 -27.18
N ASP A 20 -4.96 -17.82 -27.18
CA ASP A 20 -5.16 -19.13 -27.80
C ASP A 20 -5.97 -20.08 -26.93
N ARG A 21 -5.73 -20.05 -25.62
CA ARG A 21 -6.47 -20.87 -24.66
C ARG A 21 -6.39 -20.31 -23.25
N ILE A 22 -7.37 -20.71 -22.45
CA ILE A 22 -7.39 -20.49 -21.00
C ILE A 22 -7.10 -21.82 -20.31
N GLN A 23 -6.09 -21.86 -19.45
CA GLN A 23 -5.82 -22.99 -18.58
C GLN A 23 -6.29 -22.68 -17.15
N ALA A 24 -7.00 -23.61 -16.53
CA ALA A 24 -7.46 -23.49 -15.15
C ALA A 24 -6.82 -24.57 -14.29
N GLY A 25 -6.57 -24.25 -13.02
CA GLY A 25 -6.11 -25.22 -12.05
C GLY A 25 -7.22 -26.05 -11.43
N LYS A 26 -6.87 -26.74 -10.35
CA LYS A 26 -7.83 -27.49 -9.51
C LYS A 26 -7.74 -27.01 -8.07
N ASN A 27 -8.82 -27.21 -7.33
CA ASN A 27 -8.83 -27.00 -5.89
C ASN A 27 -8.37 -28.28 -5.18
N PHE A 28 -7.57 -28.13 -4.13
CA PHE A 28 -7.04 -29.24 -3.32
C PHE A 28 -7.20 -28.90 -1.84
N ARG A 29 -7.31 -29.94 -1.00
CA ARG A 29 -7.20 -29.76 0.45
C ARG A 29 -5.72 -29.59 0.79
N CYS A 30 -5.30 -28.34 0.96
CA CYS A 30 -3.90 -27.98 1.21
C CYS A 30 -3.63 -27.67 2.69
N ILE A 31 -2.35 -27.67 3.04
CA ILE A 31 -1.85 -27.15 4.31
C ILE A 31 -1.77 -25.62 4.17
N GLU A 32 -2.32 -24.87 5.14
CA GLU A 32 -2.40 -23.39 5.10
C GLU A 32 -1.07 -22.70 5.42
N ARG A 33 -0.04 -23.03 4.64
CA ARG A 33 1.25 -22.35 4.60
C ARG A 33 1.85 -22.43 3.19
N PRO A 34 2.80 -21.56 2.82
CA PRO A 34 3.53 -21.69 1.56
C PRO A 34 4.41 -22.96 1.53
N PRO A 35 4.71 -23.50 0.34
CA PRO A 35 5.62 -24.64 0.20
C PRO A 35 7.05 -24.26 0.59
N LEU A 36 7.73 -25.20 1.25
CA LEU A 36 9.17 -25.19 1.52
C LEU A 36 9.94 -25.82 0.34
N ASN A 37 11.26 -25.82 0.41
CA ASN A 37 12.11 -26.38 -0.64
C ASN A 37 11.79 -27.87 -0.90
N GLY A 38 11.55 -28.20 -2.17
CA GLY A 38 11.17 -29.55 -2.60
C GLY A 38 9.68 -29.87 -2.46
N GLU A 39 8.88 -29.00 -1.84
CA GLU A 39 7.42 -29.14 -1.80
C GLU A 39 6.76 -28.43 -2.97
N THR A 40 5.59 -28.93 -3.40
CA THR A 40 4.76 -28.28 -4.40
C THR A 40 3.61 -27.52 -3.71
N GLY A 41 3.30 -26.33 -4.20
CA GLY A 41 2.19 -25.51 -3.73
C GLY A 41 1.14 -25.23 -4.80
N VAL A 42 0.00 -24.73 -4.35
CA VAL A 42 -1.09 -24.18 -5.19
C VAL A 42 -1.34 -22.74 -4.79
N VAL A 43 -1.50 -21.85 -5.77
CA VAL A 43 -1.69 -20.42 -5.52
C VAL A 43 -3.08 -20.09 -4.95
N LYS A 44 -3.13 -19.16 -4.01
CA LYS A 44 -4.37 -18.53 -3.53
C LYS A 44 -4.80 -17.43 -4.51
N VAL A 45 -6.03 -16.95 -4.34
CA VAL A 45 -6.52 -15.76 -5.06
C VAL A 45 -5.67 -14.52 -4.75
N SER A 46 -5.17 -14.41 -3.51
CA SER A 46 -4.30 -13.33 -3.07
C SER A 46 -2.95 -13.31 -3.80
N ALA A 47 -2.52 -14.38 -4.46
CA ALA A 47 -1.28 -14.41 -5.23
C ALA A 47 -1.27 -13.47 -6.44
N VAL A 48 -2.45 -13.10 -6.96
CA VAL A 48 -2.60 -12.24 -8.15
C VAL A 48 -3.34 -10.94 -7.86
N SER A 49 -3.68 -10.66 -6.59
CA SER A 49 -4.56 -9.54 -6.23
C SER A 49 -3.86 -8.19 -6.17
N TRP A 50 -2.54 -8.17 -6.01
CA TRP A 50 -1.77 -7.00 -5.58
C TRP A 50 -1.06 -6.26 -6.73
N GLY A 51 -1.51 -6.44 -7.97
CA GLY A 51 -0.86 -5.89 -9.18
C GLY A 51 0.48 -6.55 -9.54
N ARG A 52 1.01 -7.41 -8.68
CA ARG A 52 2.17 -8.27 -8.91
C ARG A 52 1.91 -9.67 -8.40
N PHE A 53 2.57 -10.66 -9.00
CA PHE A 53 2.53 -12.02 -8.52
C PHE A 53 3.23 -12.14 -7.15
N ARG A 54 2.61 -12.83 -6.19
CA ARG A 54 3.19 -13.13 -4.86
C ARG A 54 3.17 -14.62 -4.61
N GLU A 55 4.34 -15.26 -4.63
CA GLU A 55 4.45 -16.71 -4.49
C GLU A 55 4.20 -17.21 -3.06
N GLU A 56 4.31 -16.31 -2.06
CA GLU A 56 4.01 -16.55 -0.65
C GLU A 56 2.52 -16.66 -0.38
N GLU A 57 1.68 -16.15 -1.29
CA GLU A 57 0.24 -16.30 -1.22
C GLU A 57 -0.17 -17.65 -1.82
N SER A 58 0.40 -18.73 -1.29
CA SER A 58 0.21 -20.10 -1.74
C SER A 58 -0.04 -21.03 -0.55
N LYS A 59 -0.48 -22.26 -0.87
CA LYS A 59 -0.74 -23.32 0.09
C LYS A 59 0.02 -24.57 -0.33
N THR A 60 0.61 -25.29 0.62
CA THR A 60 1.35 -26.53 0.35
C THR A 60 0.40 -27.68 0.03
N VAL A 61 0.68 -28.39 -1.05
CA VAL A 61 -0.02 -29.62 -1.42
C VAL A 61 0.55 -30.78 -0.58
N PRO A 62 -0.29 -31.58 0.09
CA PRO A 62 0.18 -32.76 0.81
C PRO A 62 0.89 -33.77 -0.12
N PRO A 63 1.88 -34.53 0.37
CA PRO A 63 2.50 -35.60 -0.40
C PRO A 63 1.47 -36.63 -0.91
N GLY A 64 1.70 -37.19 -2.09
CA GLY A 64 0.85 -38.23 -2.69
C GLY A 64 -0.36 -37.72 -3.49
N VAL A 65 -0.61 -36.42 -3.52
CA VAL A 65 -1.65 -35.84 -4.39
C VAL A 65 -1.16 -35.82 -5.83
N ALA A 66 -1.92 -36.43 -6.74
CA ALA A 66 -1.63 -36.38 -8.17
C ALA A 66 -1.86 -34.98 -8.73
N LEU A 67 -0.79 -34.35 -9.24
CA LEU A 67 -0.82 -33.01 -9.81
C LEU A 67 -0.71 -33.08 -11.33
N ASP A 68 -1.45 -32.19 -12.00
CA ASP A 68 -1.36 -32.03 -13.45
C ASP A 68 -0.11 -31.19 -13.80
N PRO A 69 0.86 -31.75 -14.55
CA PRO A 69 2.07 -31.01 -14.94
C PRO A 69 1.77 -29.75 -15.76
N GLU A 70 0.65 -29.69 -16.49
CA GLU A 70 0.30 -28.51 -17.30
C GLU A 70 -0.06 -27.29 -16.44
N THR A 71 -0.48 -27.51 -15.20
CA THR A 71 -0.86 -26.44 -14.25
C THR A 71 0.34 -25.79 -13.55
N ARG A 72 1.57 -26.26 -13.81
CA ARG A 72 2.80 -25.67 -13.24
C ARG A 72 3.01 -24.25 -13.73
N ILE A 73 3.04 -23.31 -12.79
CA ILE A 73 3.30 -21.88 -13.05
C ILE A 73 4.76 -21.70 -13.45
N ARG A 74 4.99 -20.82 -14.43
CA ARG A 74 6.30 -20.47 -14.99
C ARG A 74 6.46 -18.96 -15.00
N GLN A 75 7.72 -18.51 -15.03
CA GLN A 75 8.05 -17.13 -15.36
C GLN A 75 7.48 -16.77 -16.75
N GLY A 76 6.95 -15.56 -16.90
CA GLY A 76 6.27 -15.09 -18.12
C GLY A 76 4.81 -15.56 -18.26
N ASP A 77 4.27 -16.33 -17.30
CA ASP A 77 2.85 -16.67 -17.30
C ASP A 77 1.99 -15.43 -17.03
N LEU A 78 0.91 -15.29 -17.81
CA LEU A 78 -0.14 -14.31 -17.60
C LEU A 78 -1.26 -14.93 -16.77
N LEU A 79 -1.42 -14.50 -15.52
CA LEU A 79 -2.37 -15.05 -14.58
C LEU A 79 -3.54 -14.08 -14.33
N PHE A 80 -4.74 -14.63 -14.17
CA PHE A 80 -5.98 -13.88 -14.00
C PHE A 80 -6.84 -14.46 -12.86
N SER A 81 -7.25 -13.61 -11.93
CA SER A 81 -8.19 -13.95 -10.86
C SER A 81 -9.61 -13.94 -11.37
N ARG A 82 -10.21 -15.11 -11.53
CA ARG A 82 -11.61 -15.21 -11.92
C ARG A 82 -12.58 -15.05 -10.75
N ALA A 83 -12.12 -15.10 -9.50
CA ALA A 83 -13.01 -15.04 -8.33
C ALA A 83 -12.37 -14.35 -7.13
N ASN A 84 -12.97 -13.25 -6.65
CA ASN A 84 -12.54 -12.50 -5.47
C ASN A 84 -13.64 -11.53 -5.00
N THR A 85 -13.35 -10.64 -4.04
CA THR A 85 -14.20 -9.47 -3.73
C THR A 85 -14.42 -8.60 -4.97
N ILE A 86 -15.46 -7.77 -4.97
CA ILE A 86 -15.80 -6.90 -6.13
C ILE A 86 -14.65 -5.98 -6.55
N GLU A 87 -13.82 -5.55 -5.60
CA GLU A 87 -12.68 -4.67 -5.85
C GLU A 87 -11.48 -5.40 -6.47
N LEU A 88 -11.34 -6.70 -6.20
CA LEU A 88 -10.16 -7.50 -6.57
C LEU A 88 -10.43 -8.54 -7.66
N VAL A 89 -11.70 -8.81 -7.98
CA VAL A 89 -12.07 -9.75 -9.05
C VAL A 89 -11.60 -9.19 -10.40
N GLY A 90 -11.09 -10.08 -11.26
CA GLY A 90 -10.51 -9.69 -12.55
C GLY A 90 -9.10 -9.13 -12.48
N ALA A 91 -8.41 -9.27 -11.34
CA ALA A 91 -7.00 -8.93 -11.24
C ALA A 91 -6.15 -9.79 -12.18
N CYS A 92 -5.22 -9.16 -12.87
CA CYS A 92 -4.29 -9.81 -13.80
C CYS A 92 -2.85 -9.45 -13.42
N VAL A 93 -1.95 -10.43 -13.50
CA VAL A 93 -0.53 -10.25 -13.22
C VAL A 93 0.31 -11.06 -14.20
N MET A 94 1.51 -10.57 -14.48
CA MET A 94 2.55 -11.32 -15.17
C MET A 94 3.53 -11.89 -14.12
N VAL A 95 3.94 -13.15 -14.28
CA VAL A 95 4.89 -13.79 -13.35
C VAL A 95 6.31 -13.36 -13.73
N GLU A 96 6.83 -12.33 -13.07
CA GLU A 96 8.18 -11.79 -13.33
C GLU A 96 9.30 -12.70 -12.82
N SER A 97 9.09 -13.34 -11.67
CA SER A 97 10.04 -14.26 -11.04
C SER A 97 9.30 -15.34 -10.25
N LEU A 98 9.91 -16.53 -10.16
CA LEU A 98 9.34 -17.67 -9.44
C LEU A 98 10.47 -18.52 -8.83
N SER A 99 10.44 -18.71 -7.51
CA SER A 99 11.38 -19.59 -6.80
C SER A 99 10.74 -20.91 -6.36
N LYS A 100 9.42 -20.90 -6.12
CA LYS A 100 8.66 -22.05 -5.61
C LYS A 100 8.05 -22.90 -6.72
N ASP A 101 7.92 -24.21 -6.48
CA ASP A 101 7.17 -25.08 -7.39
C ASP A 101 5.66 -24.91 -7.18
N LEU A 102 5.03 -24.07 -8.00
CA LEU A 102 3.62 -23.70 -7.83
C LEU A 102 2.72 -24.21 -8.96
N ARG A 103 1.45 -24.47 -8.63
CA ARG A 103 0.38 -24.90 -9.54
C ARG A 103 -0.77 -23.90 -9.50
N LEU A 104 -1.51 -23.78 -10.60
CA LEU A 104 -2.76 -23.02 -10.67
C LEU A 104 -3.80 -23.61 -9.70
N SER A 105 -4.60 -22.74 -9.07
CA SER A 105 -5.87 -23.14 -8.43
C SER A 105 -7.04 -23.02 -9.41
N ASP A 106 -8.20 -23.54 -9.03
CA ASP A 106 -9.45 -23.41 -9.79
C ASP A 106 -9.90 -21.94 -9.99
N LYS A 107 -9.46 -21.04 -9.10
CA LYS A 107 -9.78 -19.61 -9.12
C LYS A 107 -8.76 -18.74 -9.86
N ILE A 108 -7.64 -19.31 -10.29
CA ILE A 108 -6.63 -18.62 -11.08
C ILE A 108 -6.58 -19.24 -12.47
N LEU A 109 -6.77 -18.40 -13.47
CA LEU A 109 -6.68 -18.75 -14.89
C LEU A 109 -5.31 -18.33 -15.41
N ARG A 110 -4.65 -19.19 -16.19
CA ARG A 110 -3.56 -18.77 -17.07
C ARG A 110 -4.14 -18.44 -18.43
N LEU A 111 -3.82 -17.24 -18.91
CA LEU A 111 -4.14 -16.80 -20.26
C LEU A 111 -2.92 -17.09 -21.14
N VAL A 112 -3.08 -18.02 -22.09
CA VAL A 112 -2.04 -18.30 -23.08
C VAL A 112 -2.29 -17.36 -24.26
N ALA A 113 -1.44 -16.35 -24.41
CA ALA A 113 -1.53 -15.39 -25.52
C ALA A 113 -1.21 -16.07 -26.85
N ALA A 114 -1.79 -15.55 -27.93
CA ALA A 114 -1.52 -16.02 -29.30
C ALA A 114 -0.10 -15.67 -29.76
N GLU A 115 0.42 -14.53 -29.30
CA GLU A 115 1.80 -14.11 -29.50
C GLU A 115 2.39 -13.62 -28.18
N GLU A 116 3.65 -13.96 -27.91
CA GLU A 116 4.35 -13.59 -26.68
C GLU A 116 4.45 -12.06 -26.52
N ALA A 117 4.71 -11.34 -27.62
CA ALA A 117 4.86 -9.88 -27.63
C ALA A 117 3.59 -9.12 -27.19
N ILE A 118 2.41 -9.75 -27.24
CA ILE A 118 1.12 -9.14 -26.89
C ILE A 118 0.81 -9.29 -25.39
N LYS A 119 1.47 -10.22 -24.67
CA LYS A 119 1.21 -10.45 -23.24
C LYS A 119 1.29 -9.17 -22.39
N PRO A 120 2.32 -8.31 -22.53
CA PRO A 120 2.40 -7.07 -21.76
C PRO A 120 1.20 -6.15 -22.02
N TRP A 121 0.71 -6.09 -23.26
CA TRP A 121 -0.46 -5.30 -23.62
C TRP A 121 -1.74 -5.80 -22.95
N ILE A 122 -2.00 -7.13 -23.04
CA ILE A 122 -3.15 -7.76 -22.37
C ILE A 122 -3.10 -7.51 -20.86
N TYR A 123 -1.96 -7.76 -20.24
CA TYR A 123 -1.74 -7.54 -18.81
C TYR A 123 -2.07 -6.09 -18.40
N ARG A 124 -1.50 -5.10 -19.12
CA ARG A 124 -1.71 -3.69 -18.81
C ARG A 124 -3.16 -3.26 -19.05
N TYR A 125 -3.79 -3.77 -20.09
CA TYR A 125 -5.18 -3.45 -20.40
C TYR A 125 -6.13 -4.02 -19.36
N LEU A 126 -5.97 -5.28 -18.96
CA LEU A 126 -6.79 -5.90 -17.91
C LEU A 126 -6.59 -5.23 -16.55
N SER A 127 -5.47 -4.56 -16.34
CA SER A 127 -5.18 -3.72 -15.17
C SER A 127 -5.74 -2.29 -15.28
N SER A 128 -6.21 -1.86 -16.45
CA SER A 128 -6.75 -0.51 -16.66
C SER A 128 -8.10 -0.31 -15.96
N PRO A 129 -8.45 0.93 -15.57
CA PRO A 129 -9.75 1.21 -14.94
C PRO A 129 -10.94 0.80 -15.80
N GLU A 130 -10.79 0.90 -17.13
CA GLU A 130 -11.83 0.55 -18.09
C GLU A 130 -12.13 -0.95 -18.06
N ALA A 131 -11.12 -1.80 -18.26
CA ALA A 131 -11.30 -3.24 -18.21
C ALA A 131 -11.74 -3.72 -16.81
N ARG A 132 -11.15 -3.17 -15.75
CA ARG A 132 -11.51 -3.51 -14.36
C ARG A 132 -12.96 -3.17 -14.03
N ASN A 133 -13.47 -2.04 -14.51
CA ASN A 133 -14.87 -1.64 -14.30
C ASN A 133 -15.84 -2.50 -15.10
N TYR A 134 -15.50 -2.85 -16.35
CA TYR A 134 -16.30 -3.78 -17.15
C TYR A 134 -16.38 -5.15 -16.48
N LEU A 135 -15.23 -5.73 -16.11
CA LEU A 135 -15.14 -7.04 -15.50
C LEU A 135 -15.83 -7.12 -14.14
N SER A 136 -15.74 -6.08 -13.31
CA SER A 136 -16.40 -6.06 -12.00
C SER A 136 -17.92 -5.94 -12.13
N LYS A 137 -18.44 -5.12 -13.06
CA LYS A 137 -19.88 -4.96 -13.33
C LYS A 137 -20.52 -6.22 -13.90
N THR A 138 -19.82 -6.91 -14.81
CA THR A 138 -20.30 -8.12 -15.46
C THR A 138 -20.05 -9.38 -14.62
N SER A 139 -19.37 -9.25 -13.47
CA SER A 139 -19.16 -10.35 -12.53
C SER A 139 -20.47 -10.81 -11.88
N SER A 140 -20.59 -12.11 -11.63
CA SER A 140 -21.76 -12.74 -11.01
C SER A 140 -21.47 -13.16 -9.56
N GLY A 141 -22.50 -13.39 -8.75
CA GLY A 141 -22.38 -13.85 -7.36
C GLY A 141 -23.17 -12.99 -6.37
N ASN A 142 -23.87 -13.64 -5.44
CA ASN A 142 -24.83 -12.99 -4.53
C ASN A 142 -24.17 -12.41 -3.26
N GLN A 143 -22.88 -12.70 -3.03
CA GLN A 143 -22.15 -12.22 -1.86
C GLN A 143 -21.09 -11.19 -2.29
N LEU A 144 -21.05 -10.03 -1.63
CA LEU A 144 -20.07 -8.97 -1.89
C LEU A 144 -18.61 -9.44 -1.71
N SER A 145 -18.40 -10.46 -0.87
CA SER A 145 -17.10 -11.06 -0.58
C SER A 145 -16.59 -12.03 -1.66
N MET A 146 -17.44 -12.46 -2.61
CA MET A 146 -17.07 -13.48 -3.60
C MET A 146 -17.86 -13.32 -4.91
N ARG A 147 -17.33 -12.50 -5.81
CA ARG A 147 -17.74 -12.37 -7.21
C ARG A 147 -16.98 -13.36 -8.10
N ASN A 148 -17.54 -13.72 -9.25
CA ASN A 148 -16.93 -14.61 -10.23
C ASN A 148 -17.10 -14.06 -11.66
N ILE A 149 -16.02 -14.13 -12.45
CA ILE A 149 -16.00 -13.84 -13.88
C ILE A 149 -15.95 -15.17 -14.64
N SER A 150 -16.93 -15.37 -15.52
CA SER A 150 -16.94 -16.54 -16.40
C SER A 150 -15.90 -16.39 -17.51
N GLN A 151 -15.41 -17.51 -18.05
CA GLN A 151 -14.48 -17.48 -19.19
C GLN A 151 -15.12 -16.79 -20.41
N ARG A 152 -16.43 -16.94 -20.60
CA ARG A 152 -17.18 -16.25 -21.66
C ARG A 152 -17.05 -14.74 -21.55
N VAL A 153 -17.36 -14.18 -20.38
CA VAL A 153 -17.25 -12.73 -20.12
C VAL A 153 -15.82 -12.23 -20.32
N LEU A 154 -14.83 -13.02 -19.88
CA LEU A 154 -13.43 -12.69 -20.08
C LEU A 154 -13.07 -12.65 -21.57
N LEU A 155 -13.45 -13.67 -22.34
CA LEU A 155 -13.20 -13.78 -23.79
C LEU A 155 -13.90 -12.67 -24.60
N GLU A 156 -15.10 -12.27 -24.19
CA GLU A 156 -15.90 -11.18 -24.79
C GLU A 156 -15.41 -9.78 -24.42
N THR A 157 -14.39 -9.66 -23.55
CA THR A 157 -13.85 -8.35 -23.18
C THR A 157 -13.24 -7.68 -24.41
N LEU A 158 -13.74 -6.50 -24.76
CA LEU A 158 -13.21 -5.69 -25.85
C LEU A 158 -11.89 -5.05 -25.43
N VAL A 159 -10.86 -5.17 -26.28
CA VAL A 159 -9.50 -4.67 -26.09
C VAL A 159 -9.17 -3.71 -27.24
N PRO A 160 -8.82 -2.45 -26.97
CA PRO A 160 -8.23 -1.59 -27.99
C PRO A 160 -6.78 -2.06 -28.24
N LEU A 161 -6.50 -2.47 -29.46
CA LEU A 161 -5.19 -2.97 -29.87
C LEU A 161 -4.46 -1.91 -30.69
N ALA A 162 -3.34 -1.42 -30.15
CA ALA A 162 -2.46 -0.50 -30.85
C ALA A 162 -1.48 -1.25 -31.78
N PRO A 163 -0.87 -0.60 -32.77
CA PRO A 163 0.31 -1.10 -33.47
C PRO A 163 1.40 -1.60 -32.51
N LEU A 164 2.10 -2.69 -32.85
CA LEU A 164 3.05 -3.33 -31.93
C LEU A 164 4.17 -2.39 -31.47
N ASN A 165 4.67 -1.54 -32.36
CA ASN A 165 5.68 -0.52 -32.04
C ASN A 165 5.12 0.54 -31.09
N GLU A 166 3.88 0.99 -31.30
CA GLU A 166 3.22 1.89 -30.35
C GLU A 166 3.00 1.22 -28.98
N GLN A 167 2.63 -0.07 -28.94
CA GLN A 167 2.53 -0.82 -27.68
C GLN A 167 3.85 -0.79 -26.90
N ARG A 168 4.99 -0.96 -27.58
CA ARG A 168 6.34 -0.87 -26.98
C ARG A 168 6.63 0.53 -26.45
N ARG A 169 6.36 1.58 -27.23
CA ARG A 169 6.54 2.99 -26.78
C ARG A 169 5.67 3.30 -25.56
N ILE A 170 4.40 2.87 -25.56
CA ILE A 170 3.49 2.99 -24.42
C ILE A 170 4.03 2.25 -23.19
N ALA A 171 4.50 1.01 -23.36
CA ALA A 171 5.06 0.23 -22.26
C ALA A 171 6.27 0.92 -21.63
N ALA A 172 7.24 1.37 -22.45
CA ALA A 172 8.42 2.09 -21.97
C ALA A 172 8.05 3.37 -21.20
N LYS A 173 7.07 4.14 -21.70
CA LYS A 173 6.59 5.35 -21.03
C LYS A 173 5.88 5.04 -19.70
N LEU A 174 5.06 3.99 -19.68
CA LEU A 174 4.40 3.52 -18.46
C LEU A 174 5.41 3.05 -17.42
N ASP A 175 6.38 2.23 -17.79
CA ASP A 175 7.37 1.70 -16.85
C ASP A 175 8.19 2.82 -16.21
N THR A 176 8.64 3.80 -17.01
CA THR A 176 9.35 4.98 -16.52
C THR A 176 8.49 5.80 -15.56
N THR A 177 7.24 6.09 -15.94
CA THR A 177 6.37 6.97 -15.16
C THR A 177 5.87 6.28 -13.88
N LEU A 178 5.52 5.00 -13.95
CA LEU A 178 5.05 4.22 -12.81
C LEU A 178 6.19 3.98 -11.80
N ALA A 179 7.43 3.79 -12.26
CA ALA A 179 8.58 3.75 -11.35
C ALA A 179 8.74 5.07 -10.56
N ALA A 180 8.52 6.22 -11.21
CA ALA A 180 8.55 7.52 -10.53
C ALA A 180 7.39 7.67 -9.52
N VAL A 181 6.18 7.18 -9.86
CA VAL A 181 5.03 7.13 -8.95
C VAL A 181 5.34 6.27 -7.72
N ASP A 182 5.92 5.10 -7.91
CA ASP A 182 6.27 4.21 -6.80
C ASP A 182 7.38 4.77 -5.91
N ALA A 183 8.39 5.42 -6.51
CA ALA A 183 9.40 6.16 -5.74
C ALA A 183 8.78 7.31 -4.92
N CYS A 184 7.77 7.99 -5.47
CA CYS A 184 7.01 9.01 -4.74
C CYS A 184 6.25 8.41 -3.55
N ARG A 185 5.55 7.27 -3.74
CA ARG A 185 4.86 6.55 -2.66
C ARG A 185 5.82 6.20 -1.52
N GLN A 186 6.97 5.60 -1.84
CA GLN A 186 7.97 5.22 -0.85
C GLN A 186 8.48 6.42 -0.04
N ARG A 187 8.70 7.56 -0.70
CA ARG A 187 9.07 8.82 -0.02
C ARG A 187 7.98 9.30 0.93
N LEU A 188 6.71 9.28 0.50
CA LEU A 188 5.57 9.66 1.32
C LEU A 188 5.37 8.73 2.52
N ASP A 189 5.76 7.46 2.44
CA ASP A 189 5.72 6.53 3.56
C ASP A 189 6.72 6.88 4.67
N GLY A 190 7.90 7.39 4.30
CA GLY A 190 8.91 7.84 5.25
C GLY A 190 8.49 9.07 6.08
N VAL A 191 7.67 9.96 5.52
CA VAL A 191 7.30 11.23 6.18
C VAL A 191 6.44 11.00 7.43
N ALA A 192 5.53 10.03 7.43
CA ALA A 192 4.70 9.74 8.61
C ALA A 192 5.56 9.36 9.84
N ALA A 193 6.62 8.58 9.62
CA ALA A 193 7.57 8.23 10.69
C ALA A 193 8.41 9.44 11.15
N ILE A 194 8.74 10.36 10.25
CA ILE A 194 9.41 11.63 10.59
C ILE A 194 8.50 12.49 11.48
N LEU A 195 7.23 12.69 11.09
CA LEU A 195 6.27 13.48 11.87
C LEU A 195 6.04 12.90 13.28
N LYS A 196 5.98 11.58 13.41
CA LYS A 196 5.91 10.91 14.72
C LYS A 196 7.13 11.22 15.59
N ARG A 197 8.35 11.13 15.04
CA ARG A 197 9.59 11.45 15.76
C ARG A 197 9.68 12.92 16.12
N PHE A 198 9.26 13.81 15.21
CA PHE A 198 9.21 15.25 15.44
C PHE A 198 8.33 15.59 16.65
N ARG A 199 7.10 15.05 16.72
CA ARG A 199 6.22 15.26 17.88
C ARG A 199 6.88 14.83 19.20
N GLN A 200 7.56 13.69 19.22
CA GLN A 200 8.28 13.22 20.40
C GLN A 200 9.48 14.11 20.77
N ALA A 201 10.23 14.61 19.78
CA ALA A 201 11.34 15.53 20.01
C ALA A 201 10.85 16.87 20.61
N VAL A 202 9.73 17.41 20.11
CA VAL A 202 9.11 18.62 20.67
C VAL A 202 8.71 18.40 22.13
N LEU A 203 8.11 17.26 22.47
CA LEU A 203 7.74 16.93 23.85
C LEU A 203 8.96 16.78 24.75
N SER A 204 10.00 16.10 24.28
CA SER A 204 11.26 15.98 25.00
C SER A 204 11.83 17.37 25.31
N ALA A 205 11.96 18.23 24.30
CA ALA A 205 12.47 19.60 24.45
C ALA A 205 11.59 20.46 25.37
N ALA A 206 10.26 20.29 25.31
CA ALA A 206 9.31 20.98 26.17
C ALA A 206 9.43 20.58 27.64
N THR A 207 9.84 19.34 27.93
CA THR A 207 9.96 18.82 29.31
C THR A 207 11.38 18.78 29.86
N SER A 208 12.39 19.07 29.02
CA SER A 208 13.78 19.27 29.46
C SER A 208 14.14 20.75 29.63
N GLY A 209 13.25 21.65 29.21
CA GLY A 209 13.49 23.10 29.22
C GLY A 209 14.32 23.61 28.04
N GLU A 210 14.61 22.75 27.07
CA GLU A 210 15.34 23.10 25.84
C GLU A 210 14.49 23.97 24.90
N LEU A 211 13.17 23.77 24.87
CA LEU A 211 12.26 24.51 24.00
C LEU A 211 12.19 26.01 24.33
N THR A 212 12.50 26.38 25.58
CA THR A 212 12.44 27.74 26.13
C THR A 212 13.78 28.24 26.67
N ARG A 213 14.89 27.60 26.32
CA ARG A 213 16.24 27.99 26.78
C ARG A 213 16.56 29.46 26.52
N GLU A 214 16.42 29.91 25.27
CA GLU A 214 16.64 31.32 24.88
C GLU A 214 15.69 32.29 25.62
N TRP A 215 14.41 31.92 25.75
CA TRP A 215 13.43 32.73 26.48
C TRP A 215 13.82 32.90 27.95
N ARG A 216 14.37 31.87 28.59
CA ARG A 216 14.80 31.91 30.00
C ARG A 216 15.97 32.88 30.20
N GLU A 217 16.90 32.91 29.27
CA GLU A 217 18.04 33.84 29.28
C GLU A 217 17.57 35.30 29.18
N GLU A 218 16.57 35.58 28.33
CA GLU A 218 16.03 36.93 28.12
C GLU A 218 15.14 37.44 29.27
N ASN A 219 14.43 36.54 29.95
CA ASN A 219 13.43 36.92 30.96
C ASN A 219 13.98 36.91 32.40
N ALA A 220 15.29 36.68 32.57
CA ALA A 220 15.97 36.56 33.87
C ALA A 220 15.20 35.66 34.86
N ASP A 221 14.49 34.64 34.34
CA ASP A 221 13.77 33.68 35.16
C ASP A 221 14.82 32.74 35.78
N ALA A 222 15.35 33.16 36.93
CA ALA A 222 16.41 32.49 37.66
C ALA A 222 15.93 31.20 38.36
N ASN A 223 14.66 30.85 38.23
CA ASN A 223 14.12 29.66 38.86
C ASN A 223 14.56 28.41 38.10
N GLN A 224 15.46 27.64 38.71
CA GLN A 224 15.65 26.25 38.34
C GLN A 224 14.32 25.52 38.50
N TRP A 225 13.99 24.68 37.51
CA TRP A 225 12.74 23.94 37.53
C TRP A 225 12.63 23.11 38.81
N GLY A 226 11.57 23.35 39.58
CA GLY A 226 11.35 22.65 40.84
C GLY A 226 10.94 21.20 40.60
N SER A 227 11.61 20.25 41.24
CA SER A 227 11.16 18.85 41.25
C SER A 227 9.95 18.70 42.18
N THR A 228 8.83 18.24 41.65
CA THR A 228 7.57 18.01 42.36
C THR A 228 6.84 16.81 41.76
N THR A 229 5.59 16.59 42.13
CA THR A 229 4.72 15.53 41.61
C THR A 229 3.35 16.07 41.26
N PHE A 230 2.63 15.38 40.37
CA PHE A 230 1.22 15.72 40.11
C PHE A 230 0.36 15.66 41.37
N GLY A 231 0.67 14.78 42.34
CA GLY A 231 -0.06 14.72 43.60
C GLY A 231 0.08 15.97 44.47
N ALA A 232 1.19 16.70 44.35
CA ALA A 232 1.42 17.95 45.06
C ALA A 232 0.83 19.17 44.32
N GLU A 233 0.82 19.14 42.98
CA GLU A 233 0.37 20.27 42.16
C GLU A 233 -1.09 20.19 41.72
N CYS A 234 -1.74 19.02 41.79
CA CYS A 234 -3.17 18.85 41.54
C CYS A 234 -3.96 18.84 42.86
N HIS A 235 -4.99 19.67 42.97
CA HIS A 235 -5.85 19.69 44.17
C HIS A 235 -6.90 18.55 44.20
N TYR A 236 -7.10 17.84 43.08
CA TYR A 236 -8.00 16.71 43.00
C TYR A 236 -7.48 15.69 41.98
N ILE A 237 -7.35 14.42 42.40
CA ILE A 237 -7.04 13.30 41.50
C ILE A 237 -7.96 12.14 41.86
N THR A 238 -8.70 11.66 40.87
CA THR A 238 -9.69 10.58 41.01
C THR A 238 -9.68 9.68 39.79
N VAL A 239 -10.62 8.74 39.75
CA VAL A 239 -10.83 7.85 38.61
C VAL A 239 -12.27 7.96 38.13
N GLY A 240 -12.44 7.83 36.81
CA GLY A 240 -13.70 7.61 36.14
C GLY A 240 -14.44 6.40 36.70
N PHE A 241 -15.74 6.32 36.45
CA PHE A 241 -16.56 5.22 36.90
C PHE A 241 -16.01 3.86 36.39
N VAL A 242 -15.89 2.89 37.29
CA VAL A 242 -15.43 1.53 37.00
C VAL A 242 -16.57 0.58 37.32
N GLY A 243 -17.31 0.19 36.28
CA GLY A 243 -18.47 -0.69 36.43
C GLY A 243 -19.08 -1.07 35.09
N LYS A 244 -20.17 -1.85 35.14
CA LYS A 244 -20.90 -2.25 33.94
C LYS A 244 -21.66 -1.06 33.37
N MET A 245 -21.46 -0.79 32.08
CA MET A 245 -22.06 0.36 31.39
C MET A 245 -23.18 -0.01 30.40
N ALA A 246 -23.37 -1.30 30.09
CA ALA A 246 -24.27 -1.74 29.02
C ALA A 246 -25.68 -1.14 29.12
N ASP A 247 -26.24 -1.08 30.33
CA ASP A 247 -27.61 -0.60 30.58
C ASP A 247 -27.68 0.89 30.98
N GLN A 248 -26.54 1.59 31.01
CA GLN A 248 -26.45 2.98 31.47
C GLN A 248 -26.41 4.00 30.33
N TYR A 249 -26.10 3.54 29.10
CA TYR A 249 -26.04 4.42 27.94
C TYR A 249 -27.43 4.83 27.48
N VAL A 250 -27.55 6.11 27.15
CA VAL A 250 -28.76 6.71 26.58
C VAL A 250 -28.41 7.41 25.27
N ALA A 251 -29.40 7.68 24.42
CA ALA A 251 -29.19 8.37 23.15
C ALA A 251 -28.75 9.84 23.32
N HIS A 252 -29.28 10.51 24.36
CA HIS A 252 -29.00 11.91 24.67
C HIS A 252 -28.94 12.10 26.19
N GLY A 253 -28.04 12.95 26.68
CA GLY A 253 -27.87 13.18 28.11
C GLY A 253 -26.54 13.84 28.43
N VAL A 254 -25.96 13.50 29.57
CA VAL A 254 -24.65 13.99 30.01
C VAL A 254 -23.56 13.28 29.19
N PRO A 255 -22.62 14.00 28.56
CA PRO A 255 -21.51 13.37 27.83
C PRO A 255 -20.69 12.42 28.71
N PHE A 256 -20.36 11.26 28.16
CA PHE A 256 -19.67 10.19 28.85
C PHE A 256 -18.43 9.73 28.07
N LEU A 257 -17.26 10.14 28.57
CA LEU A 257 -15.97 9.90 27.91
C LEU A 257 -15.46 8.49 28.20
N ARG A 258 -14.84 7.89 27.20
CA ARG A 258 -14.13 6.62 27.27
C ARG A 258 -12.69 6.80 26.81
N SER A 259 -11.85 5.77 26.96
CA SER A 259 -10.45 5.80 26.50
C SER A 259 -10.30 6.19 25.02
N LEU A 260 -11.25 5.82 24.16
CA LEU A 260 -11.25 6.20 22.74
C LEU A 260 -11.40 7.71 22.48
N ASN A 261 -11.97 8.45 23.45
CA ASN A 261 -12.19 9.90 23.37
C ASN A 261 -10.97 10.71 23.84
N VAL A 262 -9.94 10.05 24.37
CA VAL A 262 -8.70 10.69 24.82
C VAL A 262 -7.60 10.38 23.81
N ARG A 263 -7.13 11.42 23.10
CA ARG A 263 -5.95 11.36 22.24
C ARG A 263 -4.86 12.26 22.84
N PRO A 264 -3.57 12.04 22.54
CA PRO A 264 -2.52 12.96 22.96
C PRO A 264 -2.88 14.40 22.59
N PHE A 265 -2.99 15.27 23.60
CA PHE A 265 -3.31 16.71 23.50
C PHE A 265 -4.70 17.06 22.99
N ARG A 266 -5.54 16.07 22.65
CA ARG A 266 -6.81 16.33 21.98
C ARG A 266 -7.92 15.46 22.54
N PHE A 267 -9.00 16.11 22.94
CA PHE A 267 -10.27 15.45 23.16
C PHE A 267 -10.91 15.09 21.81
N ASP A 268 -11.28 13.83 21.64
CA ASP A 268 -11.91 13.29 20.44
C ASP A 268 -13.42 13.13 20.64
N ARG A 269 -14.18 13.95 19.90
CA ARG A 269 -15.65 14.04 19.97
C ARG A 269 -16.35 12.90 19.22
N GLU A 270 -15.63 12.14 18.40
CA GLU A 270 -16.24 11.06 17.63
C GLU A 270 -16.74 9.93 18.55
N ASN A 271 -17.94 9.41 18.24
CA ASN A 271 -18.57 8.30 18.98
C ASN A 271 -18.67 8.55 20.50
N LEU A 272 -18.89 9.81 20.90
CA LEU A 272 -19.13 10.18 22.29
C LEU A 272 -20.42 9.52 22.79
N ALA A 273 -20.34 8.89 23.97
CA ALA A 273 -21.51 8.29 24.60
C ALA A 273 -22.22 9.28 25.52
N PHE A 274 -23.45 8.95 25.90
CA PHE A 274 -24.23 9.73 26.84
C PHE A 274 -24.81 8.85 27.93
N ILE A 275 -24.97 9.42 29.13
CA ILE A 275 -25.62 8.79 30.29
C ILE A 275 -26.75 9.68 30.79
N SER A 276 -27.70 9.09 31.54
CA SER A 276 -28.79 9.86 32.15
C SER A 276 -28.27 10.82 33.23
N PRO A 277 -28.90 11.99 33.45
CA PRO A 277 -28.55 12.89 34.55
C PRO A 277 -28.65 12.22 35.94
N ALA A 278 -29.61 11.31 36.12
CA ALA A 278 -29.75 10.56 37.37
C ALA A 278 -28.55 9.64 37.62
N PHE A 279 -28.08 8.94 36.58
CA PHE A 279 -26.88 8.11 36.71
C PHE A 279 -25.64 8.97 36.95
N HIS A 280 -25.45 10.05 36.19
CA HIS A 280 -24.38 11.03 36.41
C HIS A 280 -24.31 11.50 37.86
N GLN A 281 -25.44 11.87 38.46
CA GLN A 281 -25.52 12.30 39.85
C GLN A 281 -25.07 11.20 40.83
N SER A 282 -25.36 9.93 40.54
CA SER A 282 -24.92 8.80 41.38
C SER A 282 -23.40 8.54 41.31
N ILE A 283 -22.75 8.98 40.22
CA ILE A 283 -21.30 8.86 39.99
C ILE A 283 -20.63 10.24 39.89
N ILE A 284 -21.13 11.23 40.64
CA ILE A 284 -20.65 12.63 40.54
C ILE A 284 -19.16 12.77 40.84
N LYS A 285 -18.56 11.83 41.58
CA LYS A 285 -17.11 11.82 41.86
C LYS A 285 -16.23 11.59 40.63
N SER A 286 -16.79 11.12 39.50
CA SER A 286 -16.08 10.96 38.23
C SER A 286 -16.42 12.04 37.21
N SER A 287 -17.06 13.14 37.64
CA SER A 287 -17.33 14.27 36.77
C SER A 287 -16.04 14.90 36.23
N LEU A 288 -16.04 15.23 34.95
CA LEU A 288 -15.01 16.01 34.27
C LEU A 288 -15.47 17.47 34.17
N LEU A 289 -14.54 18.38 34.46
CA LEU A 289 -14.71 19.81 34.28
C LEU A 289 -13.71 20.34 33.23
N PRO A 290 -14.03 21.45 32.55
CA PRO A 290 -13.04 22.18 31.78
C PRO A 290 -11.72 22.40 32.52
N GLY A 291 -10.61 22.18 31.84
CA GLY A 291 -9.27 22.24 32.42
C GLY A 291 -8.81 20.98 33.16
N ASP A 292 -9.67 19.98 33.34
CA ASP A 292 -9.23 18.67 33.86
C ASP A 292 -8.29 17.96 32.88
N LEU A 293 -7.31 17.26 33.42
CA LEU A 293 -6.53 16.27 32.68
C LEU A 293 -7.29 14.95 32.70
N ALA A 294 -7.62 14.44 31.52
CA ALA A 294 -8.11 13.09 31.34
C ALA A 294 -6.97 12.21 30.85
N VAL A 295 -6.63 11.15 31.62
CA VAL A 295 -5.53 10.24 31.32
C VAL A 295 -6.05 8.82 31.16
N VAL A 296 -5.72 8.17 30.05
CA VAL A 296 -6.13 6.78 29.79
C VAL A 296 -5.47 5.84 30.81
N ARG A 297 -6.29 4.99 31.42
CA ARG A 297 -5.85 3.97 32.39
C ARG A 297 -5.55 2.62 31.76
N THR A 298 -6.37 2.20 30.79
CA THR A 298 -6.34 0.86 30.18
C THR A 298 -6.34 0.94 28.66
N GLY A 299 -5.69 -0.02 27.99
CA GLY A 299 -5.65 -0.12 26.52
C GLY A 299 -4.53 0.71 25.89
N ALA A 300 -4.53 2.04 26.11
CA ALA A 300 -3.44 2.94 25.69
C ALA A 300 -2.97 3.85 26.84
N PRO A 301 -2.42 3.28 27.93
CA PRO A 301 -2.28 4.02 29.18
C PRO A 301 -1.28 5.17 29.07
N GLY A 302 -1.60 6.28 29.74
CA GLY A 302 -0.80 7.49 29.70
C GLY A 302 -1.10 8.42 28.53
N GLN A 303 -1.99 8.07 27.59
CA GLN A 303 -2.51 9.09 26.67
C GLN A 303 -3.31 10.12 27.46
N CYS A 304 -3.04 11.41 27.24
CA CYS A 304 -3.64 12.48 28.01
C CYS A 304 -4.12 13.63 27.13
N CYS A 305 -5.29 14.19 27.46
CA CYS A 305 -5.77 15.46 26.93
C CYS A 305 -6.29 16.36 28.06
N VAL A 306 -6.41 17.65 27.76
CA VAL A 306 -7.15 18.61 28.57
C VAL A 306 -8.61 18.60 28.14
N ILE A 307 -9.53 18.62 29.11
CA ILE A 307 -10.95 18.79 28.83
C ILE A 307 -11.22 20.23 28.38
N PRO A 308 -11.80 20.44 27.19
CA PRO A 308 -11.95 21.79 26.62
C PRO A 308 -13.09 22.56 27.26
N ASP A 309 -13.02 23.89 27.19
CA ASP A 309 -14.01 24.81 27.77
C ASP A 309 -15.41 24.65 27.16
N GLU A 310 -15.52 24.20 25.91
CA GLU A 310 -16.83 24.02 25.28
C GLU A 310 -17.49 22.68 25.64
N LEU A 311 -16.78 21.77 26.32
CA LEU A 311 -17.41 20.55 26.80
C LEU A 311 -18.27 20.92 28.04
N PRO A 312 -19.60 20.72 27.98
CA PRO A 312 -20.43 20.90 29.17
C PRO A 312 -20.02 19.88 30.24
N GLU A 313 -20.62 19.99 31.43
CA GLU A 313 -20.40 19.00 32.48
C GLU A 313 -20.51 17.57 31.91
N ALA A 314 -19.45 16.79 32.12
CA ALA A 314 -19.30 15.47 31.56
C ALA A 314 -18.89 14.49 32.65
N ASN A 315 -18.93 13.20 32.31
CA ASN A 315 -18.44 12.14 33.18
C ASN A 315 -17.59 11.17 32.34
N CYS A 316 -16.92 10.21 32.96
CA CYS A 316 -16.11 9.25 32.21
C CYS A 316 -16.04 7.88 32.86
N SER A 317 -15.73 6.87 32.04
CA SER A 317 -15.36 5.54 32.52
C SER A 317 -13.86 5.33 32.42
N ASP A 318 -13.28 4.71 33.45
CA ASP A 318 -11.94 4.11 33.35
C ASP A 318 -10.82 5.08 32.91
N LEU A 319 -10.94 6.37 33.24
CA LEU A 319 -9.90 7.39 33.05
C LEU A 319 -9.38 7.86 34.40
N VAL A 320 -8.10 8.18 34.51
CA VAL A 320 -7.62 8.99 35.64
C VAL A 320 -7.95 10.45 35.34
N ILE A 321 -8.55 11.12 36.32
CA ILE A 321 -8.88 12.55 36.25
C ILE A 321 -7.92 13.26 37.19
N ALA A 322 -7.19 14.25 36.70
CA ALA A 322 -6.35 15.11 37.54
C ALA A 322 -6.70 16.58 37.27
N ARG A 323 -7.09 17.29 38.32
CA ARG A 323 -7.43 18.71 38.27
C ARG A 323 -6.23 19.53 38.74
N PRO A 324 -5.57 20.29 37.86
CA PRO A 324 -4.43 21.12 38.24
C PRO A 324 -4.80 22.17 39.28
N GLY A 325 -3.89 22.44 40.22
CA GLY A 325 -3.94 23.60 41.11
C GLY A 325 -3.36 24.86 40.44
N PRO A 326 -3.27 25.98 41.17
CA PRO A 326 -2.94 27.29 40.60
C PRO A 326 -1.50 27.40 40.05
N ARG A 327 -0.61 26.45 40.37
CA ARG A 327 0.79 26.45 39.91
C ARG A 327 1.03 25.59 38.66
N LEU A 328 0.04 24.84 38.20
CA LEU A 328 0.16 23.94 37.04
C LEU A 328 -0.87 24.30 35.98
N ILE A 329 -0.39 24.64 34.78
CA ILE A 329 -1.25 24.80 33.61
C ILE A 329 -1.59 23.41 33.08
N ALA A 330 -2.89 23.17 32.83
CA ALA A 330 -3.37 21.88 32.33
C ALA A 330 -2.64 21.44 31.06
N ASP A 331 -2.52 22.30 30.05
CA ASP A 331 -1.81 21.96 28.81
C ASP A 331 -0.35 21.55 29.05
N PHE A 332 0.34 22.20 30.00
CA PHE A 332 1.69 21.80 30.37
C PHE A 332 1.71 20.43 31.07
N GLY A 333 0.77 20.18 31.97
CA GLY A 333 0.57 18.85 32.56
C GLY A 333 0.31 17.76 31.52
N ALA A 334 -0.51 18.05 30.50
CA ALA A 334 -0.75 17.14 29.38
C ALA A 334 0.51 16.92 28.53
N ILE A 335 1.33 17.96 28.28
CA ILE A 335 2.66 17.84 27.66
C ILE A 335 3.54 16.86 28.44
N VAL A 336 3.62 16.99 29.76
CA VAL A 336 4.46 16.14 30.61
C VAL A 336 4.01 14.68 30.58
N ILE A 337 2.71 14.40 30.72
CA ILE A 337 2.20 13.02 30.72
C ILE A 337 2.42 12.33 29.37
N ASN A 338 2.25 13.05 28.26
CA ASN A 338 2.46 12.49 26.92
C ASN A 338 3.95 12.48 26.49
N SER A 339 4.87 13.13 27.22
CA SER A 339 6.29 13.17 26.88
C SER A 339 6.99 11.84 27.17
N SER A 340 8.23 11.70 26.71
CA SER A 340 9.04 10.51 27.02
C SER A 340 9.26 10.30 28.52
N LEU A 341 9.28 11.39 29.32
CA LEU A 341 9.34 11.31 30.78
C LEU A 341 8.06 10.68 31.35
N GLY A 342 6.91 11.24 30.99
CA GLY A 342 5.61 10.74 31.47
C GLY A 342 5.31 9.32 30.99
N GLN A 343 5.52 9.03 29.71
CA GLN A 343 5.32 7.69 29.15
C GLN A 343 6.31 6.67 29.73
N GLY A 344 7.55 7.07 30.01
CA GLY A 344 8.53 6.23 30.69
C GLY A 344 8.07 5.84 32.09
N PHE A 345 7.56 6.81 32.86
CA PHE A 345 7.01 6.58 34.19
C PHE A 345 5.75 5.71 34.16
N VAL A 346 4.80 6.02 33.26
CA VAL A 346 3.58 5.21 33.08
C VAL A 346 3.96 3.77 32.80
N LYS A 347 4.91 3.53 31.89
CA LYS A 347 5.37 2.18 31.55
C LYS A 347 6.03 1.46 32.73
N SER A 348 6.82 2.14 33.56
CA SER A 348 7.43 1.52 34.76
C SER A 348 6.39 1.11 35.80
N GLU A 349 5.29 1.85 35.89
CA GLU A 349 4.19 1.56 36.81
C GLU A 349 3.31 0.38 36.33
N GLN A 350 3.52 -0.10 35.10
CA GLN A 350 2.79 -1.22 34.50
C GLN A 350 3.51 -2.58 34.64
N VAL A 351 4.68 -2.65 35.26
CA VAL A 351 5.45 -3.89 35.39
C VAL A 351 5.11 -4.59 36.71
N GLY A 352 4.27 -5.63 36.65
CA GLY A 352 3.84 -6.45 37.80
C GLY A 352 2.83 -7.56 37.41
N VAL A 353 2.84 -8.70 38.11
CA VAL A 353 2.28 -10.01 37.65
C VAL A 353 0.74 -10.08 37.54
N ALA A 354 -0.02 -9.01 37.81
CA ALA A 354 -1.47 -9.00 37.52
C ALA A 354 -2.00 -7.58 37.26
N GLN A 355 -2.36 -7.28 36.01
CA GLN A 355 -3.19 -6.12 35.62
C GLN A 355 -2.71 -4.76 36.18
N ALA A 356 -1.45 -4.39 35.97
CA ALA A 356 -0.96 -3.08 36.39
C ALA A 356 -1.52 -1.97 35.47
N HIS A 357 -2.63 -1.36 35.89
CA HIS A 357 -3.22 -0.19 35.25
C HIS A 357 -2.59 1.10 35.78
N PHE A 358 -2.50 2.14 34.94
CA PHE A 358 -2.10 3.48 35.39
C PHE A 358 -3.19 4.08 36.29
N ASN A 359 -2.99 4.05 37.61
CA ASN A 359 -4.03 4.36 38.58
C ASN A 359 -3.80 5.72 39.28
N VAL A 360 -4.72 6.11 40.16
CA VAL A 360 -4.66 7.37 40.92
C VAL A 360 -3.37 7.48 41.75
N GLY A 361 -2.91 6.38 42.35
CA GLY A 361 -1.67 6.36 43.12
C GLY A 361 -0.44 6.59 42.24
N SER A 362 -0.39 5.95 41.06
CA SER A 362 0.65 6.21 40.06
C SER A 362 0.61 7.66 39.58
N MET A 363 -0.56 8.20 39.27
CA MET A 363 -0.70 9.61 38.86
C MET A 363 -0.21 10.57 39.94
N LYS A 364 -0.54 10.34 41.22
CA LYS A 364 -0.03 11.17 42.32
C LYS A 364 1.49 11.19 42.41
N ARG A 365 2.17 10.08 42.09
CA ARG A 365 3.63 9.96 42.12
C ARG A 365 4.31 10.40 40.82
N ALA A 366 3.56 10.65 39.75
CA ALA A 366 4.13 11.00 38.47
C ALA A 366 5.03 12.24 38.63
N PRO A 367 6.30 12.16 38.19
CA PRO A 367 7.27 13.24 38.37
C PRO A 367 6.90 14.44 37.51
N LEU A 368 7.14 15.62 38.05
CA LEU A 368 6.89 16.89 37.39
C LEU A 368 8.05 17.83 37.69
N TYR A 369 8.73 18.29 36.64
CA TYR A 369 9.68 19.39 36.73
C TYR A 369 8.94 20.66 36.38
N LEU A 370 8.70 21.51 37.37
CA LEU A 370 7.74 22.61 37.27
C LEU A 370 8.47 23.95 37.05
N PRO A 371 8.35 24.55 35.86
CA PRO A 371 8.79 25.92 35.62
C PRO A 371 7.78 26.95 36.16
N SER A 372 8.15 28.23 36.11
CA SER A 372 7.24 29.33 36.43
C SER A 372 5.98 29.29 35.55
N ILE A 373 4.88 29.87 36.00
CA ILE A 373 3.64 29.96 35.19
C ILE A 373 3.89 30.69 33.87
N ALA A 374 4.77 31.69 33.86
CA ALA A 374 5.12 32.42 32.64
C ALA A 374 5.83 31.50 31.63
N GLU A 375 6.81 30.72 32.08
CA GLU A 375 7.52 29.77 31.23
C GLU A 375 6.61 28.61 30.77
N GLN A 376 5.73 28.08 31.64
CA GLN A 376 4.75 27.07 31.24
C GLN A 376 3.88 27.55 30.07
N LYS A 377 3.40 28.80 30.11
CA LYS A 377 2.63 29.40 29.00
C LYS A 377 3.45 29.45 27.70
N GLU A 378 4.71 29.83 27.79
CA GLU A 378 5.57 29.91 26.61
C GLU A 378 5.90 28.53 26.04
N ILE A 379 6.16 27.53 26.88
CA ILE A 379 6.33 26.13 26.46
C ILE A 379 5.09 25.65 25.72
N VAL A 380 3.91 25.85 26.30
CA VAL A 380 2.63 25.45 25.70
C VAL A 380 2.43 26.14 24.35
N ARG A 381 2.65 27.46 24.27
CA ARG A 381 2.53 28.23 23.04
C ARG A 381 3.46 27.72 21.93
N ARG A 382 4.74 27.50 22.24
CA ARG A 382 5.73 26.97 21.27
C ARG A 382 5.38 25.56 20.83
N ALA A 383 5.07 24.66 21.77
CA ALA A 383 4.74 23.28 21.48
C ALA A 383 3.47 23.16 20.61
N GLN A 384 2.41 23.89 20.96
CA GLN A 384 1.17 23.93 20.17
C GLN A 384 1.39 24.45 18.75
N GLY A 385 2.23 25.48 18.58
CA GLY A 385 2.61 25.98 17.24
C GLY A 385 3.29 24.90 16.40
N LEU A 386 4.23 24.15 16.99
CA LEU A 386 4.92 23.05 16.32
C LEU A 386 4.00 21.87 16.03
N PHE A 387 3.07 21.52 16.93
CA PHE A 387 2.07 20.48 16.67
C PHE A 387 1.08 20.88 15.58
N THR A 388 0.64 22.14 15.56
CA THR A 388 -0.23 22.66 14.48
C THR A 388 0.47 22.54 13.13
N LEU A 389 1.75 22.86 13.05
CA LEU A 389 2.55 22.65 11.84
C LEU A 389 2.61 21.16 11.44
N ALA A 390 2.84 20.27 12.41
CA ALA A 390 2.86 18.83 12.16
C ALA A 390 1.51 18.31 11.63
N ASP A 391 0.39 18.79 12.18
CA ASP A 391 -0.96 18.42 11.76
C ASP A 391 -1.24 18.90 10.32
N GLN A 392 -0.83 20.12 9.97
CA GLN A 392 -0.94 20.64 8.60
C GLN A 392 -0.12 19.80 7.60
N LEU A 393 1.09 19.40 7.98
CA LEU A 393 1.93 18.52 7.15
C LEU A 393 1.29 17.13 6.97
N GLU A 394 0.68 16.58 8.01
CA GLU A 394 -0.02 15.29 7.97
C GLU A 394 -1.27 15.34 7.06
N ALA A 395 -2.03 16.44 7.13
CA ALA A 395 -3.17 16.66 6.24
C ALA A 395 -2.74 16.79 4.77
N ARG A 396 -1.65 17.53 4.51
CA ARG A 396 -1.07 17.65 3.16
C ARG A 396 -0.53 16.32 2.64
N LEU A 397 0.09 15.52 3.51
CA LEU A 397 0.56 14.18 3.18
C LEU A 397 -0.61 13.28 2.74
N THR A 398 -1.68 13.26 3.52
CA THR A 398 -2.88 12.46 3.23
C THR A 398 -3.46 12.84 1.86
N THR A 399 -3.59 14.14 1.60
CA THR A 399 -4.07 14.66 0.30
C THR A 399 -3.15 14.23 -0.84
N THR A 400 -1.83 14.35 -0.65
CA THR A 400 -0.84 14.00 -1.67
C THR A 400 -0.87 12.52 -1.98
N ARG A 401 -1.00 11.65 -0.97
CA ARG A 401 -1.15 10.20 -1.15
C ARG A 401 -2.37 9.86 -2.02
N HIS A 402 -3.52 10.48 -1.75
CA HIS A 402 -4.71 10.27 -2.57
C HIS A 402 -4.53 10.69 -4.03
N VAL A 403 -3.77 11.75 -4.30
CA VAL A 403 -3.44 12.17 -5.68
C VAL A 403 -2.54 11.13 -6.35
N VAL A 404 -1.46 10.72 -5.67
CA VAL A 404 -0.51 9.72 -6.19
C VAL A 404 -1.21 8.39 -6.50
N ASP A 405 -2.16 7.97 -5.67
CA ASP A 405 -2.91 6.74 -5.89
C ASP A 405 -3.83 6.78 -7.12
N ARG A 406 -4.20 7.98 -7.58
CA ARG A 406 -4.98 8.17 -8.81
C ARG A 406 -4.12 8.23 -10.08
N LEU A 407 -2.80 8.41 -9.97
CA LEU A 407 -1.91 8.55 -11.13
C LEU A 407 -1.82 7.27 -11.95
N THR A 408 -1.62 6.11 -11.30
CA THR A 408 -1.54 4.82 -12.02
C THR A 408 -2.80 4.53 -12.85
N PRO A 409 -4.03 4.60 -12.28
CA PRO A 409 -5.27 4.53 -13.05
C PRO A 409 -5.35 5.53 -14.21
N ALA A 410 -4.99 6.79 -13.98
CA ALA A 410 -5.08 7.84 -14.99
C ALA A 410 -4.10 7.61 -16.16
N LEU A 411 -2.88 7.16 -15.87
CA LEU A 411 -1.87 6.83 -16.88
C LEU A 411 -2.29 5.65 -17.75
N LEU A 412 -2.79 4.56 -17.14
CA LEU A 412 -3.35 3.44 -17.90
C LEU A 412 -4.53 3.87 -18.76
N ALA A 413 -5.43 4.71 -18.22
CA ALA A 413 -6.55 5.21 -18.99
C ALA A 413 -6.11 6.09 -20.17
N LYS A 414 -5.02 6.87 -20.04
CA LYS A 414 -4.43 7.62 -21.17
C LYS A 414 -3.75 6.70 -22.19
N ALA A 415 -3.05 5.68 -21.71
CA ALA A 415 -2.38 4.68 -22.55
C ALA A 415 -3.38 4.05 -23.53
N PHE A 416 -4.50 3.52 -23.02
CA PHE A 416 -5.50 2.83 -23.84
C PHE A 416 -6.46 3.76 -24.61
N ARG A 417 -6.22 5.07 -24.56
CA ARG A 417 -6.86 6.05 -25.44
C ARG A 417 -5.94 6.57 -26.55
N GLY A 418 -4.69 6.11 -26.60
CA GLY A 418 -3.68 6.65 -27.51
C GLY A 418 -3.27 8.09 -27.17
N GLU A 419 -3.39 8.50 -25.90
CA GLU A 419 -3.06 9.85 -25.42
C GLU A 419 -1.72 9.91 -24.65
N LEU A 420 -1.06 8.76 -24.44
CA LEU A 420 0.13 8.69 -23.58
C LEU A 420 1.44 8.94 -24.35
N VAL A 421 1.49 8.55 -25.62
CA VAL A 421 2.63 8.75 -26.52
C VAL A 421 2.13 9.28 -27.86
N PRO A 422 2.98 9.97 -28.66
CA PRO A 422 2.63 10.35 -30.03
C PRO A 422 2.37 9.10 -30.90
N GLN A 423 1.38 9.22 -31.80
CA GLN A 423 1.12 8.23 -32.85
C GLN A 423 2.13 8.38 -33.99
N ASP A 424 2.52 7.26 -34.59
CA ASP A 424 3.40 7.23 -35.76
C ASP A 424 2.65 6.61 -36.95
N PRO A 425 2.35 7.39 -38.01
CA PRO A 425 1.70 6.85 -39.22
C PRO A 425 2.51 5.77 -39.95
N GLY A 426 3.82 5.67 -39.69
CA GLY A 426 4.68 4.64 -40.26
C GLY A 426 4.60 3.29 -39.52
N ASP A 427 3.94 3.23 -38.37
CA ASP A 427 3.76 1.97 -37.65
C ASP A 427 2.87 0.99 -38.44
N GLU A 428 3.27 -0.29 -38.43
CA GLU A 428 2.44 -1.36 -38.97
C GLU A 428 1.10 -1.45 -38.21
N PRO A 429 -0.06 -1.27 -38.88
CA PRO A 429 -1.35 -1.26 -38.22
C PRO A 429 -1.65 -2.55 -37.43
N ALA A 430 -2.43 -2.43 -36.36
CA ALA A 430 -2.84 -3.56 -35.53
C ALA A 430 -3.53 -4.68 -36.32
N SER A 431 -4.22 -4.34 -37.42
CA SER A 431 -4.87 -5.30 -38.31
C SER A 431 -3.89 -6.33 -38.91
N VAL A 432 -2.64 -5.92 -39.21
CA VAL A 432 -1.63 -6.82 -39.80
C VAL A 432 -1.17 -7.86 -38.77
N LEU A 433 -1.00 -7.47 -37.52
CA LEU A 433 -0.73 -8.38 -36.41
C LEU A 433 -1.87 -9.41 -36.24
N LEU A 434 -3.12 -8.96 -36.33
CA LEU A 434 -4.29 -9.85 -36.25
C LEU A 434 -4.35 -10.85 -37.41
N GLU A 435 -3.96 -10.43 -38.62
CA GLU A 435 -3.86 -11.32 -39.77
C GLU A 435 -2.80 -12.41 -39.54
N ARG A 436 -1.64 -12.07 -38.96
CA ARG A 436 -0.61 -13.06 -38.59
C ARG A 436 -1.13 -14.08 -37.58
N ILE A 437 -1.80 -13.62 -36.52
CA ILE A 437 -2.42 -14.48 -35.51
C ILE A 437 -3.45 -15.41 -36.15
N ARG A 438 -4.33 -14.89 -37.01
CA ARG A 438 -5.36 -15.67 -37.71
C ARG A 438 -4.73 -16.71 -38.64
N ALA A 439 -3.72 -16.33 -39.42
CA ALA A 439 -3.00 -17.23 -40.32
C ALA A 439 -2.29 -18.35 -39.56
N ALA A 440 -1.60 -18.04 -38.45
CA ALA A 440 -0.95 -19.02 -37.60
C ALA A 440 -1.96 -20.03 -37.03
N ARG A 441 -3.12 -19.55 -36.54
CA ARG A 441 -4.20 -20.42 -36.04
C ARG A 441 -4.78 -21.33 -37.11
N GLN A 442 -5.00 -20.79 -38.31
CA GLN A 442 -5.49 -21.59 -39.45
C GLN A 442 -4.47 -22.65 -39.85
N ALA A 443 -3.19 -22.31 -39.88
CA ALA A 443 -2.11 -23.27 -40.17
C ALA A 443 -2.03 -24.38 -39.10
N GLU A 444 -2.17 -24.05 -37.82
CA GLU A 444 -2.21 -25.05 -36.74
C GLU A 444 -3.44 -25.96 -36.82
N ALA A 445 -4.61 -25.40 -37.14
CA ALA A 445 -5.84 -26.17 -37.34
C ALA A 445 -5.75 -27.10 -38.56
N ALA A 446 -5.18 -26.61 -39.67
CA ALA A 446 -4.96 -27.38 -40.90
C ALA A 446 -3.90 -28.48 -40.73
N ALA A 447 -2.88 -28.25 -39.88
CA ALA A 447 -1.87 -29.24 -39.53
C ALA A 447 -2.40 -30.42 -38.70
N GLY A 448 -3.71 -30.47 -38.42
CA GLY A 448 -4.37 -31.62 -37.80
C GLY A 448 -3.88 -31.94 -36.40
N LYS A 449 -3.16 -31.02 -35.73
CA LYS A 449 -2.88 -31.16 -34.30
C LYS A 449 -4.23 -31.05 -33.60
N PRO A 450 -4.73 -32.13 -32.96
CA PRO A 450 -5.97 -32.00 -32.22
C PRO A 450 -5.76 -30.94 -31.16
N SER A 451 -6.77 -30.09 -30.93
CA SER A 451 -6.88 -29.34 -29.67
C SER A 451 -6.53 -30.35 -28.57
N ARG A 452 -5.43 -30.13 -27.82
CA ARG A 452 -4.91 -31.07 -26.81
C ARG A 452 -5.91 -31.16 -25.65
N ARG A 453 -7.03 -31.83 -25.88
CA ARG A 453 -7.99 -32.25 -24.89
C ARG A 453 -7.53 -33.63 -24.43
N GLY A 454 -6.53 -33.63 -23.56
CA GLY A 454 -6.15 -34.79 -22.76
C GLY A 454 -5.37 -35.90 -23.46
N ARG A 455 -4.27 -36.28 -22.79
CA ARG A 455 -3.59 -37.58 -22.85
C ARG A 455 -2.53 -37.74 -23.96
N ARG A 456 -1.28 -37.46 -23.58
CA ARG A 456 -0.13 -38.21 -24.09
C ARG A 456 0.64 -38.78 -22.90
N LYS A 457 0.88 -40.09 -22.93
CA LYS A 457 1.62 -40.86 -21.93
C LYS A 457 3.05 -40.33 -21.84
N ALA A 458 3.56 -40.32 -20.60
CA ALA A 458 4.93 -40.01 -20.28
C ALA A 458 5.92 -40.95 -20.97
N SER A 459 7.01 -40.40 -21.50
CA SER A 459 8.28 -41.10 -21.66
C SER A 459 9.40 -40.21 -21.11
N THR A 460 9.79 -40.60 -19.89
CA THR A 460 11.14 -40.58 -19.29
C THR A 460 12.27 -39.70 -19.86
N ASN A 461 12.73 -38.89 -18.91
CA ASN A 461 14.05 -38.39 -18.56
C ASN A 461 14.70 -37.22 -19.31
N PRO A 462 15.20 -36.22 -18.54
CA PRO A 462 15.71 -34.97 -19.03
C PRO A 462 17.23 -35.04 -19.15
N ASP A 463 17.76 -34.72 -20.32
CA ASP A 463 19.10 -34.18 -20.42
C ASP A 463 19.15 -33.20 -21.60
N GLN A 464 19.59 -31.99 -21.26
CA GLN A 464 20.27 -31.01 -22.09
C GLN A 464 19.96 -31.04 -23.59
N ILE A 465 19.03 -30.18 -24.01
CA ILE A 465 19.13 -29.55 -25.34
C ILE A 465 19.39 -28.08 -25.08
N ALA A 466 20.65 -27.68 -25.19
CA ALA A 466 21.01 -26.29 -25.38
C ALA A 466 20.37 -25.84 -26.69
N ILE A 467 19.34 -25.00 -26.61
CA ILE A 467 18.83 -24.28 -27.77
C ILE A 467 19.87 -23.20 -28.05
N GLU A 468 20.71 -23.39 -29.06
CA GLU A 468 21.55 -22.30 -29.58
C GLU A 468 20.62 -21.17 -30.03
N ALA A 469 20.63 -20.07 -29.28
CA ALA A 469 19.82 -18.91 -29.57
C ALA A 469 20.32 -18.24 -30.87
N ALA A 470 19.42 -17.91 -31.79
CA ALA A 470 19.73 -17.27 -33.06
C ALA A 470 20.69 -16.06 -32.89
N PRO A 471 21.68 -15.86 -33.78
CA PRO A 471 22.69 -14.80 -33.64
C PRO A 471 22.05 -13.41 -33.59
N VAL A 472 22.47 -12.59 -32.62
CA VAL A 472 22.02 -11.19 -32.46
C VAL A 472 22.80 -10.32 -33.46
N PRO A 473 22.14 -9.46 -34.25
CA PRO A 473 22.81 -8.52 -35.14
C PRO A 473 23.83 -7.63 -34.40
N PRO A 474 24.94 -7.22 -35.03
CA PRO A 474 26.00 -6.43 -34.36
C PRO A 474 25.55 -5.07 -33.83
N ASP A 475 24.51 -4.46 -34.41
CA ASP A 475 23.97 -3.14 -34.06
C ASP A 475 22.55 -3.22 -33.46
N PHE A 476 22.17 -4.38 -32.93
CA PHE A 476 20.82 -4.65 -32.45
C PHE A 476 20.36 -3.65 -31.37
N LEU A 477 21.20 -3.36 -30.37
CA LEU A 477 20.86 -2.43 -29.30
C LEU A 477 20.88 -0.97 -29.78
N ALA A 478 21.82 -0.60 -30.64
CA ALA A 478 21.85 0.69 -31.31
C ALA A 478 20.61 0.93 -32.18
N GLY A 479 20.10 -0.11 -32.85
CA GLY A 479 18.81 -0.07 -33.57
C GLY A 479 17.66 0.30 -32.63
N LEU A 480 17.55 -0.38 -31.49
CA LEU A 480 16.53 -0.08 -30.47
C LEU A 480 16.68 1.34 -29.89
N LEU A 481 17.92 1.81 -29.71
CA LEU A 481 18.20 3.17 -29.23
C LEU A 481 17.85 4.24 -30.27
N ARG A 482 18.03 3.98 -31.58
CA ARG A 482 17.54 4.87 -32.64
C ARG A 482 16.01 4.96 -32.65
N GLU A 483 15.33 3.84 -32.40
CA GLU A 483 13.86 3.78 -32.39
C GLU A 483 13.24 4.37 -31.11
N CYS A 484 13.87 4.16 -29.95
CA CYS A 484 13.32 4.52 -28.64
C CYS A 484 13.91 5.81 -28.06
N GLY A 485 14.96 6.36 -28.65
CA GLY A 485 15.78 7.42 -28.06
C GLY A 485 16.69 6.91 -26.95
N ALA A 486 17.31 7.83 -26.21
CA ALA A 486 18.23 7.46 -25.14
C ALA A 486 17.52 6.73 -24.00
N LEU A 487 18.02 5.55 -23.61
CA LEU A 487 17.42 4.68 -22.60
C LEU A 487 18.43 4.35 -21.49
N SER A 488 17.95 4.20 -20.26
CA SER A 488 18.77 3.58 -19.20
C SER A 488 19.08 2.13 -19.56
N GLU A 489 20.21 1.60 -19.09
CA GLU A 489 20.60 0.19 -19.30
C GLU A 489 19.47 -0.79 -18.93
N ARG A 490 18.79 -0.54 -17.79
CA ARG A 490 17.66 -1.35 -17.35
C ARG A 490 16.47 -1.29 -18.31
N ALA A 491 16.20 -0.12 -18.88
CA ALA A 491 15.12 0.05 -19.86
C ALA A 491 15.50 -0.58 -21.21
N LEU A 492 16.76 -0.44 -21.64
CA LEU A 492 17.26 -1.06 -22.86
C LEU A 492 17.26 -2.59 -22.76
N LEU A 493 17.65 -3.16 -21.61
CA LEU A 493 17.53 -4.59 -21.33
C LEU A 493 16.08 -5.06 -21.48
N ALA A 494 15.14 -4.32 -20.87
CA ALA A 494 13.71 -4.67 -20.93
C ALA A 494 13.14 -4.62 -22.36
N VAL A 495 13.56 -3.64 -23.18
CA VAL A 495 13.09 -3.49 -24.56
C VAL A 495 13.78 -4.46 -25.52
N SER A 496 15.03 -4.87 -25.23
CA SER A 496 15.79 -5.80 -26.06
C SER A 496 15.26 -7.22 -26.07
N GLU A 497 14.49 -7.61 -25.05
CA GLU A 497 14.03 -8.99 -24.80
C GLU A 497 15.18 -10.03 -24.77
N LEU A 498 16.43 -9.58 -24.62
CA LEU A 498 17.60 -10.45 -24.49
C LEU A 498 17.72 -10.95 -23.05
N GLU A 499 18.15 -12.20 -22.90
CA GLU A 499 18.61 -12.73 -21.61
C GLU A 499 19.73 -11.82 -21.03
N PRO A 500 19.75 -11.54 -19.71
CA PRO A 500 20.65 -10.54 -19.14
C PRO A 500 22.14 -10.74 -19.49
N GLN A 501 22.62 -11.97 -19.51
CA GLN A 501 24.01 -12.26 -19.88
C GLN A 501 24.30 -11.94 -21.35
N ARG A 502 23.33 -12.21 -22.23
CA ARG A 502 23.45 -11.97 -23.68
C ARG A 502 23.33 -10.48 -23.98
N PHE A 503 22.45 -9.78 -23.27
CA PHE A 503 22.34 -8.32 -23.30
C PHE A 503 23.67 -7.67 -22.92
N GLN A 504 24.28 -8.07 -21.79
CA GLN A 504 25.55 -7.51 -21.33
C GLN A 504 26.68 -7.70 -22.36
N GLN A 505 26.77 -8.89 -22.96
CA GLN A 505 27.75 -9.17 -24.01
C GLN A 505 27.53 -8.31 -25.26
N GLN A 506 26.27 -8.12 -25.66
CA GLN A 506 25.94 -7.31 -26.83
C GLN A 506 26.19 -5.82 -26.56
N LEU A 507 25.76 -5.31 -25.39
CA LEU A 507 25.97 -3.94 -24.98
C LEU A 507 27.45 -3.58 -24.94
N TYR A 508 28.27 -4.46 -24.37
CA TYR A 508 29.72 -4.28 -24.32
C TYR A 508 30.32 -4.18 -25.74
N ARG A 509 29.91 -5.04 -26.67
CA ARG A 509 30.38 -4.99 -28.08
C ARG A 509 29.95 -3.72 -28.79
N GLU A 510 28.74 -3.24 -28.56
CA GLU A 510 28.21 -2.04 -29.21
C GLU A 510 28.81 -0.74 -28.64
N LEU A 511 29.17 -0.74 -27.35
CA LEU A 511 29.97 0.33 -26.75
C LEU A 511 31.42 0.31 -27.27
N GLU A 512 32.05 -0.86 -27.37
CA GLU A 512 33.42 -0.98 -27.90
C GLU A 512 33.53 -0.63 -29.39
N SER A 513 32.55 -1.04 -30.19
CA SER A 513 32.50 -0.72 -31.62
C SER A 513 32.05 0.71 -31.91
N GLY A 514 31.53 1.41 -30.88
CA GLY A 514 31.07 2.79 -31.00
C GLY A 514 29.75 2.95 -31.73
N THR A 515 28.92 1.90 -31.84
CA THR A 515 27.55 1.99 -32.36
C THR A 515 26.55 2.48 -31.30
N ALA A 516 26.90 2.38 -30.02
CA ALA A 516 26.21 2.99 -28.91
C ALA A 516 27.21 3.74 -28.01
N ARG A 517 26.75 4.75 -27.27
CA ARG A 517 27.55 5.50 -26.29
C ARG A 517 26.75 5.79 -25.02
N GLU A 518 27.47 6.04 -23.94
CA GLU A 518 26.88 6.57 -22.70
C GLU A 518 26.80 8.11 -22.76
N VAL A 519 25.68 8.65 -22.31
CA VAL A 519 25.42 10.09 -22.16
C VAL A 519 24.86 10.37 -20.78
N GLN A 520 25.22 11.53 -20.23
CA GLN A 520 24.75 11.99 -18.94
C GLN A 520 23.64 13.01 -19.12
N GLU A 521 22.44 12.69 -18.63
CA GLU A 521 21.28 13.58 -18.69
C GLU A 521 20.58 13.60 -17.33
N ASN A 522 20.37 14.80 -16.77
CA ASN A 522 19.71 15.00 -15.46
C ASN A 522 20.27 14.14 -14.29
N GLY A 523 21.57 13.86 -14.31
CA GLY A 523 22.24 13.05 -13.28
C GLY A 523 22.05 11.54 -13.41
N GLN A 524 21.55 11.07 -14.55
CA GLN A 524 21.44 9.65 -14.89
C GLN A 524 22.32 9.32 -16.09
N VAL A 525 22.86 8.10 -16.12
CA VAL A 525 23.57 7.55 -17.28
C VAL A 525 22.54 6.88 -18.19
N LEU A 526 22.47 7.35 -19.43
CA LEU A 526 21.65 6.80 -20.50
C LEU A 526 22.55 6.30 -21.62
N LEU A 527 22.05 5.36 -22.39
CA LEU A 527 22.68 4.85 -23.60
C LEU A 527 21.99 5.49 -24.81
N GLU A 528 22.77 5.91 -25.79
CA GLU A 528 22.31 6.53 -27.04
C GLU A 528 23.00 5.85 -28.22
N ALA A 529 22.31 5.71 -29.36
CA ALA A 529 22.93 5.24 -30.59
C ALA A 529 23.90 6.29 -31.16
N VAL A 530 24.98 5.82 -31.77
CA VAL A 530 25.94 6.66 -32.49
C VAL A 530 25.78 6.40 -33.99
N GLY A 531 25.26 7.40 -34.71
CA GLY A 531 24.94 7.29 -36.13
C GLY A 531 23.47 7.03 -36.38
#